data_AF-A0A960UUL6-F1
#
_entry.id   AF-A0A960UUL6-F1
#
_cell.length_a   1.000
_cell.length_b   1.000
_cell.length_c   1.000
_cell.angle_alpha   90.00
_cell.angle_beta   90.00
_cell.angle_gamma   90.00
#
_symmetry.space_group_name_H-M   'P 1'
#
loop_
_entity.id
_entity.type
_entity.pdbx_description
1 polymer ?
#
loop_
_entity_poly.entity_id
_entity_poly.type
_entity_poly.pdbx_seq_one_letter_code
_entity_poly.pdbx_strand_id
1 'polypeptide(L)'
;ECVTVFSSERLFRIHDLERDKLTSGMPESGSGRKISVLRSGQGLPSALEGLVPSMTRRIQFVRLAGAIRSSEKEPLFHCHPEASVWSEDRALLELGQGLLKKEAGLHLSVTTPFDLLKEIFTVKGAGTIIRNRSEILVYHSAAQVDRMRLMGLLEESFGRKLRDPDFFSSVIEYHIDSDYRGAILLEDYRGMRYLSKFAVGIQARGEGVAQELWESVLSAGGPLFWRSRRKNTIHRWYERLADGFHRLDQWTVYWKDVPLASVPEIVTYAMERPEDFSDFSLPPVPSDQTGP
;
A
#
# COMPACT_ATOMS: atom_id res chain seq x y z
N GLU A 1 3.21 -6.56 -39.64
CA GLU A 1 2.77 -7.88 -39.15
C GLU A 1 1.70 -7.81 -38.04
N CYS A 2 1.84 -6.99 -36.99
CA CYS A 2 0.85 -6.96 -35.90
C CYS A 2 -0.55 -6.47 -36.33
N VAL A 3 -0.62 -5.47 -37.21
CA VAL A 3 -1.90 -4.88 -37.70
C VAL A 3 -2.75 -5.90 -38.49
N THR A 4 -2.10 -6.79 -39.24
CA THR A 4 -2.77 -7.82 -40.06
C THR A 4 -3.56 -8.83 -39.22
N VAL A 5 -3.10 -9.13 -38.01
CA VAL A 5 -3.77 -10.06 -37.07
C VAL A 5 -5.08 -9.47 -36.55
N PHE A 6 -5.08 -8.20 -36.16
CA PHE A 6 -6.28 -7.54 -35.66
C PHE A 6 -7.30 -7.26 -36.76
N SER A 7 -6.85 -7.06 -38.00
CA SER A 7 -7.75 -6.78 -39.13
C SER A 7 -8.49 -8.01 -39.67
N SER A 8 -7.94 -9.21 -39.48
CA SER A 8 -8.52 -10.46 -40.02
C SER A 8 -9.57 -11.09 -39.08
N GLU A 9 -9.57 -10.72 -37.80
CA GLU A 9 -10.47 -11.29 -36.81
C GLU A 9 -11.73 -10.44 -36.57
N ARG A 10 -12.90 -11.11 -36.54
CA ARG A 10 -14.20 -10.45 -36.35
C ARG A 10 -14.41 -9.86 -34.95
N LEU A 11 -13.58 -10.26 -34.00
CA LEU A 11 -13.60 -9.82 -32.60
C LEU A 11 -13.07 -8.40 -32.42
N PHE A 12 -12.22 -7.91 -33.32
CA PHE A 12 -11.60 -6.60 -33.17
C PHE A 12 -12.27 -5.55 -34.06
N ARG A 13 -12.28 -4.31 -33.57
CA ARG A 13 -12.65 -3.13 -34.35
C ARG A 13 -11.48 -2.15 -34.28
N ILE A 14 -10.84 -1.89 -35.42
CA ILE A 14 -9.69 -0.99 -35.50
C ILE A 14 -10.19 0.45 -35.67
N HIS A 15 -9.62 1.38 -34.89
CA HIS A 15 -9.85 2.82 -34.98
C HIS A 15 -8.50 3.54 -35.15
N ASP A 16 -8.42 4.44 -36.13
CA ASP A 16 -7.23 5.27 -36.35
C ASP A 16 -7.24 6.51 -35.48
N LEU A 17 -6.15 6.73 -34.75
CA LEU A 17 -5.89 7.93 -33.98
C LEU A 17 -5.31 9.02 -34.88
N GLU A 18 -6.17 9.96 -35.27
CA GLU A 18 -5.74 11.22 -35.87
C GLU A 18 -5.52 12.30 -34.80
N ARG A 19 -4.49 13.14 -34.98
CA ARG A 19 -4.05 14.16 -34.01
C ARG A 19 -5.17 15.07 -33.49
N ASP A 20 -6.20 15.35 -34.30
CA ASP A 20 -7.24 16.34 -34.01
C ASP A 20 -8.58 15.78 -33.52
N LYS A 21 -8.74 14.44 -33.39
CA LYS A 21 -10.02 13.80 -32.97
C LYS A 21 -10.00 13.14 -31.59
N LEU A 22 -8.92 13.28 -30.82
CA LEU A 22 -8.81 12.74 -29.46
C LEU A 22 -9.83 13.29 -28.45
N THR A 23 -10.60 14.33 -28.84
CA THR A 23 -11.69 14.93 -28.05
C THR A 23 -13.05 14.27 -28.26
N SER A 24 -13.25 13.48 -29.34
CA SER A 24 -14.44 12.65 -29.43
C SER A 24 -14.19 11.41 -28.58
N GLY A 25 -14.85 11.35 -27.41
CA GLY A 25 -14.76 10.24 -26.47
C GLY A 25 -14.97 8.87 -27.12
N MET A 26 -14.66 7.81 -26.34
CA MET A 26 -14.76 6.40 -26.73
C MET A 26 -15.82 6.16 -27.82
N PRO A 27 -15.50 5.45 -28.91
CA PRO A 27 -16.54 4.92 -29.78
C PRO A 27 -17.52 4.14 -28.89
N GLU A 28 -18.80 4.55 -28.88
CA GLU A 28 -19.81 3.95 -28.02
C GLU A 28 -19.70 2.43 -28.07
N SER A 29 -19.73 1.79 -26.90
CA SER A 29 -19.81 0.34 -26.74
C SER A 29 -21.17 -0.13 -27.26
N GLY A 30 -21.35 -0.06 -28.58
CA GLY A 30 -22.59 -0.40 -29.24
C GLY A 30 -22.74 -1.90 -29.27
N SER A 31 -23.61 -2.44 -28.41
CA SER A 31 -24.38 -3.71 -28.50
C SER A 31 -23.65 -5.02 -28.90
N GLY A 32 -22.36 -5.00 -29.21
CA GLY A 32 -21.62 -6.12 -29.79
C GLY A 32 -20.28 -6.27 -29.09
N ARG A 33 -20.00 -7.50 -28.65
CA ARG A 33 -18.79 -7.98 -27.94
C ARG A 33 -17.47 -7.82 -28.74
N LYS A 34 -17.21 -6.66 -29.36
CA LYS A 34 -15.98 -6.39 -30.10
C LYS A 34 -15.01 -5.57 -29.26
N ILE A 35 -13.73 -5.94 -29.31
CA ILE A 35 -12.64 -5.24 -28.62
C ILE A 35 -12.13 -4.13 -29.54
N SER A 36 -12.12 -2.90 -29.06
CA SER A 36 -11.57 -1.75 -29.80
C SER A 36 -10.05 -1.78 -29.79
N VAL A 37 -9.46 -1.69 -30.98
CA VAL A 37 -8.01 -1.60 -31.21
C VAL A 37 -7.71 -0.21 -31.73
N LEU A 38 -6.90 0.55 -30.98
CA LEU A 38 -6.50 1.89 -31.36
C LEU A 38 -5.16 1.83 -32.11
N ARG A 39 -5.14 2.30 -33.36
CA ARG A 39 -3.94 2.38 -34.20
C ARG A 39 -3.46 3.82 -34.25
N SER A 40 -2.22 4.07 -33.85
CA SER A 40 -1.58 5.39 -33.90
C SER A 40 -0.41 5.38 -34.88
N GLY A 41 -0.23 6.47 -35.62
CA GLY A 41 0.97 6.73 -36.41
C GLY A 41 2.16 7.24 -35.57
N GLN A 42 1.95 7.49 -34.28
CA GLN A 42 2.98 7.93 -33.33
C GLN A 42 3.51 6.74 -32.51
N GLY A 43 4.65 6.92 -31.85
CA GLY A 43 5.15 5.96 -30.86
C GLY A 43 4.18 5.78 -29.69
N LEU A 44 4.23 4.62 -29.04
CA LEU A 44 3.36 4.26 -27.92
C LEU A 44 3.33 5.32 -26.79
N PRO A 45 4.46 5.90 -26.35
CA PRO A 45 4.44 6.94 -25.31
C PRO A 45 3.60 8.15 -25.71
N SER A 46 3.86 8.73 -26.88
CA SER A 46 3.12 9.91 -27.38
C SER A 46 1.64 9.63 -27.60
N ALA A 47 1.30 8.42 -28.06
CA ALA A 47 -0.08 8.00 -28.23
C ALA A 47 -0.83 7.90 -26.89
N LEU A 48 -0.24 7.20 -25.90
CA LEU A 48 -0.82 7.07 -24.57
C LEU A 48 -0.95 8.42 -23.86
N GLU A 49 0.08 9.27 -23.97
CA GLU A 49 0.06 10.61 -23.41
C GLU A 49 -1.10 11.48 -23.88
N GLY A 50 -1.55 11.32 -25.13
CA GLY A 50 -2.74 12.02 -25.64
C GLY A 50 -4.05 11.38 -25.18
N LEU A 51 -4.10 10.06 -25.09
CA LEU A 51 -5.32 9.28 -24.78
C LEU A 51 -5.67 9.29 -23.29
N VAL A 52 -4.66 9.19 -22.43
CA VAL A 52 -4.87 8.86 -21.01
C VAL A 52 -5.68 9.92 -20.26
N PRO A 53 -5.40 11.23 -20.35
CA PRO A 53 -6.14 12.25 -19.60
C PRO A 53 -7.65 12.27 -19.88
N SER A 54 -8.08 11.85 -21.07
CA SER A 54 -9.49 11.90 -21.48
C SER A 54 -10.22 10.55 -21.38
N MET A 55 -9.50 9.42 -21.25
CA MET A 55 -10.10 8.10 -21.43
C MET A 55 -10.10 7.20 -20.19
N THR A 56 -9.05 7.22 -19.38
CA THR A 56 -8.93 6.26 -18.27
C THR A 56 -7.97 6.73 -17.19
N ARG A 57 -8.26 6.33 -15.95
CA ARG A 57 -7.32 6.45 -14.82
C ARG A 57 -6.58 5.16 -14.51
N ARG A 58 -6.86 4.07 -15.24
CA ARG A 58 -6.26 2.75 -15.03
C ARG A 58 -5.70 2.22 -16.34
N ILE A 59 -4.43 1.83 -16.33
CA ILE A 59 -3.72 1.26 -17.48
C ILE A 59 -3.07 -0.04 -17.04
N GLN A 60 -3.42 -1.12 -17.72
CA GLN A 60 -2.87 -2.44 -17.47
C GLN A 60 -1.96 -2.84 -18.63
N PHE A 61 -0.68 -2.98 -18.35
CA PHE A 61 0.28 -3.58 -19.26
C PHE A 61 0.26 -5.10 -19.10
N VAL A 62 0.07 -5.80 -20.22
CA VAL A 62 0.03 -7.27 -20.25
C VAL A 62 1.17 -7.77 -21.13
N ARG A 63 2.08 -8.55 -20.55
CA ARG A 63 3.27 -9.07 -21.25
C ARG A 63 3.68 -10.45 -20.74
N LEU A 64 4.31 -11.25 -21.59
CA LEU A 64 4.79 -12.59 -21.22
C LEU A 64 5.88 -12.56 -20.14
N ALA A 65 6.70 -11.50 -20.10
CA ALA A 65 7.72 -11.32 -19.07
C ALA A 65 7.12 -11.17 -17.65
N GLY A 66 5.84 -10.77 -17.54
CA GLY A 66 5.15 -10.60 -16.27
C GLY A 66 5.58 -9.34 -15.49
N ALA A 67 5.67 -9.48 -14.17
CA ALA A 67 6.06 -8.41 -13.24
C ALA A 67 7.38 -7.73 -13.63
N ILE A 68 7.52 -6.46 -13.24
CA ILE A 68 8.81 -5.75 -13.27
C ILE A 68 9.74 -6.40 -12.25
N ARG A 69 11.03 -6.45 -12.54
CA ARG A 69 12.05 -7.07 -11.69
C ARG A 69 13.06 -6.04 -11.19
N SER A 70 13.58 -6.29 -9.99
CA SER A 70 14.72 -5.54 -9.44
C SER A 70 15.98 -5.75 -10.30
N SER A 71 17.03 -4.98 -10.02
CA SER A 71 18.37 -5.21 -10.59
C SER A 71 18.90 -6.62 -10.32
N GLU A 72 18.45 -7.26 -9.24
CA GLU A 72 18.76 -8.65 -8.87
C GLU A 72 17.85 -9.68 -9.54
N LYS A 73 16.95 -9.23 -10.44
CA LYS A 73 15.99 -10.05 -11.20
C LYS A 73 14.85 -10.66 -10.38
N GLU A 74 14.66 -10.21 -9.14
CA GLU A 74 13.53 -10.60 -8.30
C GLU A 74 12.26 -9.82 -8.70
N PRO A 75 11.08 -10.46 -8.78
CA PRO A 75 9.84 -9.78 -9.13
C PRO A 75 9.42 -8.77 -8.06
N LEU A 76 9.04 -7.57 -8.50
CA LEU A 76 8.56 -6.50 -7.66
C LEU A 76 7.02 -6.49 -7.62
N PHE A 77 6.44 -6.43 -6.43
CA PHE A 77 4.99 -6.22 -6.28
C PHE A 77 4.60 -4.74 -6.48
N HIS A 78 5.48 -3.82 -6.08
CA HIS A 78 5.34 -2.38 -6.29
C HIS A 78 6.63 -1.83 -6.87
N CYS A 79 6.53 -0.83 -7.74
CA CYS A 79 7.68 -0.18 -8.35
C CYS A 79 7.47 1.33 -8.38
N HIS A 80 8.43 2.06 -7.83
CA HIS A 80 8.46 3.51 -7.99
C HIS A 80 9.08 3.86 -9.35
N PRO A 81 8.63 4.94 -10.01
CA PRO A 81 9.16 5.36 -11.31
C PRO A 81 10.68 5.57 -11.34
N GLU A 82 11.29 5.93 -10.20
CA GLU A 82 12.74 6.16 -10.07
C GLU A 82 13.53 4.90 -9.64
N ALA A 83 12.87 3.73 -9.53
CA ALA A 83 13.53 2.51 -9.08
C ALA A 83 14.55 1.99 -10.10
N SER A 84 15.67 1.46 -9.61
CA SER A 84 16.63 0.72 -10.45
C SER A 84 16.09 -0.68 -10.72
N VAL A 85 15.73 -0.95 -11.98
CA VAL A 85 15.11 -2.21 -12.41
C VAL A 85 16.00 -2.97 -13.39
N TRP A 86 15.63 -4.23 -13.65
CA TRP A 86 16.26 -5.04 -14.68
C TRP A 86 16.18 -4.35 -16.07
N SER A 87 17.21 -4.52 -16.90
CA SER A 87 17.38 -3.78 -18.16
C SER A 87 16.18 -3.89 -19.11
N GLU A 88 15.56 -5.06 -19.15
CA GLU A 88 14.42 -5.41 -20.01
C GLU A 88 13.12 -4.74 -19.55
N ASP A 89 13.07 -4.27 -18.31
CA ASP A 89 11.92 -3.59 -17.72
C ASP A 89 12.04 -2.06 -17.78
N ARG A 90 13.25 -1.55 -18.06
CA ARG A 90 13.57 -0.12 -18.04
C ARG A 90 12.67 0.71 -18.95
N ALA A 91 12.47 0.28 -20.20
CA ALA A 91 11.65 1.02 -21.16
C ALA A 91 10.17 1.11 -20.72
N LEU A 92 9.66 0.07 -20.05
CA LEU A 92 8.29 0.08 -19.52
C LEU A 92 8.17 1.01 -18.30
N LEU A 93 9.19 1.00 -17.43
CA LEU A 93 9.23 1.89 -16.28
C LEU A 93 9.35 3.37 -16.70
N GLU A 94 10.20 3.68 -17.69
CA GLU A 94 10.34 5.03 -18.28
C GLU A 94 9.01 5.52 -18.89
N LEU A 95 8.27 4.65 -19.58
CA LEU A 95 6.92 4.95 -20.05
C LEU A 95 5.97 5.25 -18.88
N GLY A 96 5.96 4.41 -17.85
CA GLY A 96 5.14 4.61 -16.65
C GLY A 96 5.45 5.93 -15.93
N GLN A 97 6.73 6.28 -15.84
CA GLN A 97 7.20 7.55 -15.29
C GLN A 97 6.65 8.74 -16.09
N GLY A 98 6.73 8.69 -17.42
CA GLY A 98 6.19 9.75 -18.29
C GLY A 98 4.69 9.96 -18.10
N LEU A 99 3.92 8.87 -18.00
CA LEU A 99 2.47 8.92 -17.76
C LEU A 99 2.14 9.49 -16.38
N LEU A 100 2.82 9.03 -15.33
CA LEU A 100 2.62 9.52 -13.96
C LEU A 100 3.03 10.98 -13.76
N LYS A 101 4.00 11.48 -14.55
CA LYS A 101 4.37 12.91 -14.57
C LYS A 101 3.25 13.79 -15.14
N LYS A 102 2.45 13.28 -16.07
CA LYS A 102 1.31 14.03 -16.64
C LYS A 102 0.06 13.92 -15.76
N GLU A 103 -0.20 12.74 -15.21
CA GLU A 103 -1.36 12.48 -14.37
C GLU A 103 -0.93 11.59 -13.19
N ALA A 104 -0.71 12.22 -12.03
CA ALA A 104 -0.19 11.53 -10.85
C ALA A 104 -1.17 10.49 -10.27
N GLY A 105 -2.47 10.64 -10.54
CA GLY A 105 -3.53 9.74 -10.08
C GLY A 105 -3.72 8.48 -10.93
N LEU A 106 -2.83 8.19 -11.89
CA LEU A 106 -2.93 6.99 -12.71
C LEU A 106 -2.58 5.73 -11.93
N HIS A 107 -3.45 4.73 -12.04
CA HIS A 107 -3.16 3.37 -11.63
C HIS A 107 -2.52 2.60 -12.79
N LEU A 108 -1.21 2.38 -12.71
CA LEU A 108 -0.46 1.62 -13.69
C LEU A 108 -0.10 0.25 -13.11
N SER A 109 -0.37 -0.81 -13.86
CA SER A 109 -0.08 -2.17 -13.42
C SER A 109 0.48 -3.03 -14.57
N VAL A 110 1.34 -3.98 -14.24
CA VAL A 110 2.02 -4.86 -15.20
C VAL A 110 1.85 -6.30 -14.76
N THR A 111 1.34 -7.17 -15.64
CA THR A 111 1.13 -8.59 -15.31
C THR A 111 1.24 -9.50 -16.53
N THR A 112 1.14 -10.81 -16.30
CA THR A 112 1.06 -11.82 -17.37
C THR A 112 -0.38 -11.95 -17.87
N PRO A 113 -0.62 -12.41 -19.10
CA PRO A 113 -1.97 -12.76 -19.55
C PRO A 113 -2.68 -13.75 -18.62
N PHE A 114 -1.93 -14.70 -18.04
CA PHE A 114 -2.47 -15.73 -17.14
C PHE A 114 -2.93 -15.16 -15.80
N ASP A 115 -2.24 -14.14 -15.29
CA ASP A 115 -2.51 -13.55 -13.98
C ASP A 115 -3.37 -12.28 -14.04
N LEU A 116 -3.78 -11.84 -15.24
CA LEU A 116 -4.57 -10.64 -15.47
C LEU A 116 -5.82 -10.54 -14.58
N LEU A 117 -6.59 -11.63 -14.46
CA LEU A 117 -7.80 -11.62 -13.64
C LEU A 117 -7.46 -11.53 -12.14
N LYS A 118 -6.38 -12.18 -11.70
CA LYS A 118 -5.94 -12.07 -10.31
C LYS A 118 -5.45 -10.66 -9.99
N GLU A 119 -4.75 -10.04 -10.93
CA GLU A 119 -4.28 -8.66 -10.79
C GLU A 119 -5.45 -7.67 -10.66
N ILE A 120 -6.49 -7.81 -11.49
CA ILE A 120 -7.61 -6.86 -11.50
C ILE A 120 -8.59 -7.08 -10.34
N PHE A 121 -8.80 -8.33 -9.91
CA PHE A 121 -9.87 -8.69 -8.98
C PHE A 121 -9.40 -9.09 -7.57
N THR A 122 -8.11 -8.94 -7.23
CA THR A 122 -7.60 -9.24 -5.88
C THR A 122 -6.86 -8.06 -5.28
N VAL A 123 -6.89 -7.95 -3.95
CA VAL A 123 -6.19 -6.89 -3.20
C VAL A 123 -4.67 -7.04 -3.27
N LYS A 124 -4.17 -8.28 -3.31
CA LYS A 124 -2.73 -8.54 -3.39
C LYS A 124 -2.18 -8.30 -4.80
N GLY A 125 -3.03 -8.44 -5.82
CA GLY A 125 -2.60 -8.52 -7.20
C GLY A 125 -1.75 -9.76 -7.49
N ALA A 126 -1.32 -9.86 -8.75
CA ALA A 126 -0.42 -10.88 -9.27
C ALA A 126 0.52 -10.28 -10.34
N GLY A 127 0.87 -9.01 -10.17
CA GLY A 127 1.75 -8.25 -11.04
C GLY A 127 2.56 -7.21 -10.26
N THR A 128 2.96 -6.17 -10.96
CA THR A 128 3.61 -5.00 -10.38
C THR A 128 2.73 -3.77 -10.56
N ILE A 129 2.44 -3.07 -9.46
CA ILE A 129 1.85 -1.74 -9.52
C ILE A 129 2.97 -0.70 -9.63
N ILE A 130 2.91 0.15 -10.67
CA ILE A 130 3.81 1.29 -10.84
C ILE A 130 3.09 2.52 -10.29
N ARG A 131 3.68 3.17 -9.28
CA ARG A 131 3.12 4.41 -8.72
C ARG A 131 4.17 5.29 -8.09
N ASN A 132 3.87 6.58 -7.98
CA ASN A 132 4.67 7.50 -7.19
C ASN A 132 4.75 7.04 -5.74
N ARG A 133 5.89 7.32 -5.09
CA ARG A 133 6.08 7.09 -3.67
C ARG A 133 5.07 7.92 -2.88
N SER A 134 4.51 7.35 -1.82
CA SER A 134 3.62 8.11 -0.93
C SER A 134 4.40 9.18 -0.21
N GLU A 135 3.81 10.36 -0.06
CA GLU A 135 4.36 11.41 0.79
C GLU A 135 4.06 11.06 2.25
N ILE A 136 5.10 10.67 2.99
CA ILE A 136 4.99 10.37 4.42
C ILE A 136 5.39 11.61 5.20
N LEU A 137 4.44 12.18 5.93
CA LEU A 137 4.62 13.35 6.79
C LEU A 137 4.95 12.88 8.20
N VAL A 138 5.96 13.51 8.81
CA VAL A 138 6.41 13.22 10.18
C VAL A 138 6.03 14.38 11.10
N TYR A 139 5.30 14.07 12.18
CA TYR A 139 4.90 15.03 13.19
C TYR A 139 5.35 14.58 14.58
N HIS A 140 5.55 15.55 15.48
CA HIS A 140 5.99 15.30 16.86
C HIS A 140 4.99 15.80 17.90
N SER A 141 3.78 16.16 17.47
CA SER A 141 2.72 16.63 18.35
C SER A 141 1.34 16.31 17.80
N ALA A 142 0.45 15.88 18.69
CA ALA A 142 -0.96 15.63 18.42
C ALA A 142 -1.73 16.89 17.95
N ALA A 143 -1.15 18.09 18.07
CA ALA A 143 -1.72 19.33 17.56
C ALA A 143 -1.48 19.54 16.05
N GLN A 144 -0.51 18.83 15.46
CA GLN A 144 -0.15 18.94 14.05
C GLN A 144 -0.93 17.98 13.14
N VAL A 145 -1.68 17.04 13.74
CA VAL A 145 -2.38 15.97 13.03
C VAL A 145 -3.89 16.21 13.01
N ASP A 146 -4.53 15.83 11.92
CA ASP A 146 -6.00 15.73 11.85
C ASP A 146 -6.44 14.50 12.64
N ARG A 147 -6.80 14.73 13.90
CA ARG A 147 -7.22 13.68 14.83
C ARG A 147 -8.44 12.92 14.34
N MET A 148 -9.37 13.59 13.65
CA MET A 148 -10.61 12.95 13.18
C MET A 148 -10.29 11.94 12.08
N ARG A 149 -9.49 12.34 11.08
CA ARG A 149 -9.05 11.43 10.00
C ARG A 149 -8.19 10.30 10.53
N LEU A 150 -7.25 10.59 11.42
CA LEU A 150 -6.38 9.57 12.02
C LEU A 150 -7.18 8.54 12.83
N MET A 151 -8.13 9.00 13.65
CA MET A 151 -9.03 8.11 14.39
C MET A 151 -9.84 7.23 13.44
N GLY A 152 -10.41 7.80 12.37
CA GLY A 152 -11.14 7.04 11.35
C GLY A 152 -10.29 5.94 10.71
N LEU A 153 -9.05 6.25 10.33
CA LEU A 153 -8.08 5.29 9.79
C LEU A 153 -7.78 4.14 10.77
N LEU A 154 -7.54 4.47 12.05
CA LEU A 154 -7.26 3.47 13.08
C LEU A 154 -8.46 2.54 13.25
N GLU A 155 -9.66 3.08 13.43
CA GLU A 155 -10.86 2.28 13.67
C GLU A 155 -11.21 1.40 12.47
N GLU A 156 -11.06 1.91 11.24
CA GLU A 156 -11.22 1.12 10.01
C GLU A 156 -10.17 -0.01 9.93
N SER A 157 -8.90 0.31 10.18
CA SER A 157 -7.80 -0.65 10.02
C SER A 157 -7.86 -1.78 11.04
N PHE A 158 -8.23 -1.48 12.28
CA PHE A 158 -8.33 -2.43 13.39
C PHE A 158 -9.73 -3.06 13.51
N GLY A 159 -10.75 -2.50 12.85
CA GLY A 159 -12.13 -2.98 12.87
C GLY A 159 -12.82 -2.83 14.24
N ARG A 160 -12.30 -1.96 15.12
CA ARG A 160 -12.75 -1.76 16.50
C ARG A 160 -12.69 -0.28 16.84
N LYS A 161 -13.57 0.19 17.74
CA LYS A 161 -13.52 1.56 18.28
C LYS A 161 -12.33 1.73 19.20
N LEU A 162 -11.72 2.91 19.17
CA LEU A 162 -10.67 3.29 20.12
C LEU A 162 -11.32 3.52 21.49
N ARG A 163 -10.70 3.03 22.57
CA ARG A 163 -11.25 3.17 23.94
C ARG A 163 -11.13 4.60 24.45
N ASP A 164 -9.97 5.20 24.21
CA ASP A 164 -9.60 6.51 24.72
C ASP A 164 -8.94 7.35 23.60
N PRO A 165 -9.65 8.35 23.06
CA PRO A 165 -9.08 9.29 22.10
C PRO A 165 -7.93 10.13 22.64
N ASP A 166 -7.79 10.28 23.97
CA ASP A 166 -6.69 11.04 24.56
C ASP A 166 -5.34 10.32 24.45
N PHE A 167 -5.34 9.04 24.05
CA PHE A 167 -4.14 8.28 23.70
C PHE A 167 -3.14 9.03 22.82
N PHE A 168 -3.60 9.89 21.91
CA PHE A 168 -2.70 10.69 21.05
C PHE A 168 -1.71 11.54 21.86
N SER A 169 -2.02 11.96 23.10
CA SER A 169 -1.08 12.74 23.89
C SER A 169 0.18 11.98 24.34
N SER A 170 0.16 10.63 24.36
CA SER A 170 1.35 9.84 24.72
C SER A 170 2.29 9.56 23.54
N VAL A 171 1.85 9.84 22.32
CA VAL A 171 2.61 9.61 21.08
C VAL A 171 3.61 10.75 20.88
N ILE A 172 4.88 10.39 20.69
CA ILE A 172 6.00 11.31 20.47
C ILE A 172 6.32 11.54 18.99
N GLU A 173 5.90 10.62 18.12
CA GLU A 173 6.22 10.66 16.70
C GLU A 173 5.12 9.98 15.88
N TYR A 174 4.71 10.66 14.83
CA TYR A 174 3.61 10.29 13.94
C TYR A 174 4.15 10.24 12.52
N HIS A 175 4.15 9.07 11.89
CA HIS A 175 4.41 8.93 10.46
C HIS A 175 3.07 8.71 9.78
N ILE A 176 2.63 9.65 8.95
CA ILE A 176 1.29 9.62 8.35
C ILE A 176 1.44 9.85 6.84
N ASP A 177 0.86 8.95 6.04
CA ASP A 177 0.65 9.21 4.61
C ASP A 177 -0.19 10.49 4.45
N SER A 178 0.18 11.41 3.56
CA SER A 178 -0.48 12.73 3.46
C SER A 178 -1.99 12.68 3.21
N ASP A 179 -2.48 11.59 2.61
CA ASP A 179 -3.90 11.30 2.39
C ASP A 179 -4.56 10.49 3.53
N TYR A 180 -3.86 10.25 4.63
CA TYR A 180 -4.29 9.46 5.78
C TYR A 180 -4.67 8.02 5.41
N ARG A 181 -4.02 7.45 4.39
CA ARG A 181 -4.26 6.06 3.97
C ARG A 181 -3.48 5.05 4.84
N GLY A 182 -2.49 5.52 5.59
CA GLY A 182 -1.77 4.72 6.56
C GLY A 182 -1.02 5.59 7.57
N ALA A 183 -0.74 5.03 8.75
CA ALA A 183 -0.06 5.71 9.84
C ALA A 183 0.73 4.74 10.74
N ILE A 184 1.86 5.22 11.25
CA ILE A 184 2.60 4.63 12.37
C ILE A 184 2.68 5.65 13.51
N LEU A 185 2.33 5.21 14.72
CA LEU A 185 2.40 6.01 15.94
C LEU A 185 3.41 5.41 16.91
N LEU A 186 4.36 6.22 17.36
CA LEU A 186 5.44 5.82 18.25
C LEU A 186 5.33 6.54 19.59
N GLU A 187 5.50 5.79 20.68
CA GLU A 187 5.56 6.31 22.05
C GLU A 187 6.99 6.19 22.59
N ASP A 188 7.38 7.05 23.52
CA ASP A 188 8.65 6.89 24.23
C ASP A 188 8.52 5.79 25.28
N TYR A 189 9.55 4.95 25.34
CA TYR A 189 9.79 4.06 26.46
C TYR A 189 11.26 4.11 26.84
N ARG A 190 11.59 4.98 27.81
CA ARG A 190 12.95 5.13 28.36
C ARG A 190 13.98 5.44 27.28
N GLY A 191 13.62 6.30 26.32
CA GLY A 191 14.48 6.65 25.18
C GLY A 191 14.49 5.61 24.05
N MET A 192 13.71 4.54 24.14
CA MET A 192 13.45 3.61 23.04
C MET A 192 12.07 3.89 22.43
N ARG A 193 11.91 3.63 21.13
CA ARG A 193 10.64 3.87 20.44
C ARG A 193 9.76 2.63 20.53
N TYR A 194 8.57 2.77 21.13
CA TYR A 194 7.54 1.73 21.11
C TYR A 194 6.56 2.01 19.97
N LEU A 195 6.47 1.08 19.01
CA LEU A 195 5.43 1.17 17.98
C LEU A 195 4.09 0.75 18.57
N SER A 196 3.25 1.75 18.81
CA SER A 196 1.94 1.58 19.44
C SER A 196 0.84 1.27 18.45
N LYS A 197 0.86 1.92 17.28
CA LYS A 197 -0.11 1.68 16.20
C LYS A 197 0.60 1.60 14.87
N PHE A 198 0.23 0.59 14.09
CA PHE A 198 0.50 0.53 12.67
C PHE A 198 -0.81 0.24 11.95
N ALA A 199 -1.31 1.21 11.21
CA ALA A 199 -2.59 1.14 10.52
C ALA A 199 -2.40 1.43 9.04
N VAL A 200 -3.02 0.61 8.19
CA VAL A 200 -3.07 0.81 6.75
C VAL A 200 -4.50 0.52 6.32
N GLY A 201 -5.14 1.55 5.79
CA GLY A 201 -6.52 1.52 5.32
C GLY A 201 -6.69 0.50 4.20
N ILE A 202 -7.91 -0.01 4.02
CA ILE A 202 -8.18 -1.14 3.11
C ILE A 202 -7.76 -0.80 1.68
N GLN A 203 -7.98 0.44 1.26
CA GLN A 203 -7.67 0.92 -0.09
C GLN A 203 -6.17 0.97 -0.38
N ALA A 204 -5.32 1.18 0.64
CA ALA A 204 -3.86 1.24 0.48
C ALA A 204 -3.17 -0.12 0.65
N ARG A 205 -3.92 -1.18 0.99
CA ARG A 205 -3.37 -2.54 1.09
C ARG A 205 -3.01 -3.03 -0.30
N GLY A 206 -1.78 -3.50 -0.47
CA GLY A 206 -1.25 -3.94 -1.77
C GLY A 206 -0.55 -2.83 -2.56
N GLU A 207 -0.72 -1.55 -2.19
CA GLU A 207 -0.04 -0.44 -2.86
C GLU A 207 1.39 -0.20 -2.32
N GLY A 208 1.76 -0.78 -1.18
CA GLY A 208 3.12 -0.62 -0.61
C GLY A 208 3.25 0.53 0.40
N VAL A 209 2.17 1.23 0.74
CA VAL A 209 2.16 2.29 1.78
C VAL A 209 2.71 1.78 3.12
N ALA A 210 2.41 0.53 3.48
CA ALA A 210 2.95 -0.13 4.67
C ALA A 210 4.49 -0.13 4.71
N GLN A 211 5.12 -0.41 3.56
CA GLN A 211 6.57 -0.49 3.43
C GLN A 211 7.20 0.91 3.52
N GLU A 212 6.59 1.91 2.88
CA GLU A 212 7.07 3.30 2.90
C GLU A 212 6.98 3.93 4.31
N LEU A 213 5.88 3.67 5.03
CA LEU A 213 5.74 4.08 6.43
C LEU A 213 6.83 3.45 7.30
N TRP A 214 7.10 2.16 7.11
CA TRP A 214 8.14 1.46 7.84
C TRP A 214 9.53 2.02 7.54
N GLU A 215 9.85 2.27 6.28
CA GLU A 215 11.10 2.92 5.85
C GLU A 215 11.26 4.30 6.49
N SER A 216 10.17 5.08 6.58
CA SER A 216 10.18 6.38 7.26
C SER A 216 10.57 6.25 8.73
N VAL A 217 10.00 5.28 9.48
CA VAL A 217 10.37 5.02 10.89
C VAL A 217 11.84 4.60 11.02
N LEU A 218 12.34 3.77 10.13
CA LEU A 218 13.73 3.28 10.18
C LEU A 218 14.75 4.36 9.83
N SER A 219 14.39 5.35 9.00
CA SER A 219 15.29 6.45 8.63
C SER A 219 15.76 7.30 9.82
N ALA A 220 14.98 7.37 10.90
CA ALA A 220 15.37 8.04 12.14
C ALA A 220 16.40 7.23 12.96
N GLY A 221 16.49 5.92 12.73
CA GLY A 221 17.40 5.01 13.42
C GLY A 221 17.07 4.77 14.90
N GLY A 222 17.85 3.89 15.54
CA GLY A 222 17.75 3.62 16.97
C GLY A 222 16.70 2.58 17.38
N PRO A 223 16.68 2.22 18.68
CA PRO A 223 15.93 1.06 19.18
C PRO A 223 14.42 1.19 18.95
N LEU A 224 13.83 0.16 18.35
CA LEU A 224 12.41 0.07 18.05
C LEU A 224 11.87 -1.28 18.54
N PHE A 225 10.74 -1.27 19.21
CA PHE A 225 10.06 -2.51 19.58
C PHE A 225 8.54 -2.36 19.53
N TRP A 226 7.85 -3.49 19.38
CA TRP A 226 6.40 -3.49 19.19
C TRP A 226 5.80 -4.84 19.57
N ARG A 227 4.48 -4.88 19.71
CA ARG A 227 3.74 -6.13 19.88
C ARG A 227 2.67 -6.28 18.82
N SER A 228 2.31 -7.52 18.53
CA SER A 228 1.10 -7.81 17.76
C SER A 228 0.38 -9.04 18.31
N ARG A 229 -0.92 -9.15 18.03
CA ARG A 229 -1.71 -10.34 18.38
C ARG A 229 -1.17 -11.56 17.64
N ARG A 230 -1.21 -12.74 18.26
CA ARG A 230 -0.82 -13.99 17.59
C ARG A 230 -1.58 -14.30 16.31
N LYS A 231 -2.87 -13.92 16.27
CA LYS A 231 -3.73 -14.11 15.10
C LYS A 231 -3.56 -13.02 14.03
N ASN A 232 -2.62 -12.09 14.20
CA ASN A 232 -2.37 -11.05 13.22
C ASN A 232 -1.87 -11.67 11.90
N THR A 233 -2.52 -11.32 10.80
CA THR A 233 -2.23 -11.86 9.46
C THR A 233 -0.87 -11.43 8.93
N ILE A 234 -0.30 -10.33 9.42
CA ILE A 234 1.00 -9.79 8.99
C ILE A 234 2.20 -10.24 9.82
N HIS A 235 2.05 -11.21 10.73
CA HIS A 235 3.16 -11.68 11.60
C HIS A 235 4.42 -12.07 10.82
N ARG A 236 4.30 -12.73 9.65
CA ARG A 236 5.47 -13.11 8.82
C ARG A 236 6.20 -11.91 8.23
N TRP A 237 5.53 -10.78 8.07
CA TRP A 237 6.18 -9.55 7.63
C TRP A 237 7.02 -8.98 8.78
N TYR A 238 6.47 -8.94 10.01
CA TYR A 238 7.24 -8.55 11.19
C TYR A 238 8.43 -9.46 11.48
N GLU A 239 8.28 -10.78 11.37
CA GLU A 239 9.37 -11.75 11.60
C GLU A 239 10.54 -11.55 10.64
N ARG A 240 10.30 -11.05 9.42
CA ARG A 240 11.37 -10.74 8.46
C ARG A 240 12.07 -9.41 8.72
N LEU A 241 11.40 -8.47 9.39
CA LEU A 241 11.90 -7.12 9.64
C LEU A 241 12.61 -6.98 10.99
N ALA A 242 12.19 -7.75 11.98
CA ALA A 242 12.73 -7.73 13.33
C ALA A 242 14.08 -8.45 13.40
N ASP A 243 14.95 -7.98 14.29
CA ASP A 243 16.21 -8.68 14.62
C ASP A 243 15.94 -9.85 15.58
N GLY A 244 14.83 -9.78 16.33
CA GLY A 244 14.34 -10.87 17.17
C GLY A 244 12.88 -10.69 17.57
N PHE A 245 12.28 -11.77 18.05
CA PHE A 245 10.92 -11.76 18.59
C PHE A 245 10.73 -12.81 19.68
N HIS A 246 9.76 -12.59 20.55
CA HIS A 246 9.35 -13.51 21.60
C HIS A 246 7.84 -13.76 21.53
N ARG A 247 7.45 -15.04 21.45
CA ARG A 247 6.04 -15.45 21.36
C ARG A 247 5.52 -15.81 22.74
N LEU A 248 4.46 -15.15 23.15
CA LEU A 248 3.75 -15.36 24.41
C LEU A 248 2.35 -15.90 24.12
N ASP A 249 1.49 -15.98 25.14
CA ASP A 249 0.16 -16.57 24.97
C ASP A 249 -0.76 -15.73 24.06
N GLN A 250 -0.93 -14.44 24.34
CA GLN A 250 -1.79 -13.56 23.53
C GLN A 250 -1.04 -12.69 22.52
N TRP A 251 0.24 -12.44 22.77
CA TRP A 251 1.06 -11.46 22.07
C TRP A 251 2.32 -12.08 21.51
N THR A 252 2.83 -11.52 20.42
CA THR A 252 4.23 -11.67 20.01
C THR A 252 4.88 -10.30 20.11
N VAL A 253 6.00 -10.21 20.81
CA VAL A 253 6.81 -8.99 20.94
C VAL A 253 7.98 -9.09 19.98
N TYR A 254 8.24 -8.03 19.24
CA TYR A 254 9.29 -7.93 18.23
C TYR A 254 10.18 -6.74 18.55
N TRP A 255 11.45 -6.80 18.14
CA TRP A 255 12.37 -5.69 18.30
C TRP A 255 13.35 -5.56 17.15
N LYS A 256 13.87 -4.35 16.98
CA LYS A 256 14.89 -3.98 16.02
C LYS A 256 15.85 -2.97 16.64
N ASP A 257 17.14 -3.17 16.47
CA ASP A 257 18.22 -2.33 16.99
C ASP A 257 18.17 -2.13 18.53
N VAL A 258 17.53 -3.07 19.25
CA VAL A 258 17.41 -3.05 20.72
C VAL A 258 18.59 -3.81 21.35
N PRO A 259 19.29 -3.23 22.34
CA PRO A 259 20.32 -3.93 23.10
C PRO A 259 19.76 -5.19 23.78
N LEU A 260 20.50 -6.31 23.68
CA LEU A 260 20.04 -7.60 24.21
C LEU A 260 19.70 -7.56 25.72
N ALA A 261 20.42 -6.75 26.49
CA ALA A 261 20.17 -6.54 27.91
C ALA A 261 18.80 -5.92 28.21
N SER A 262 18.25 -5.14 27.28
CA SER A 262 16.94 -4.48 27.41
C SER A 262 15.77 -5.37 26.99
N VAL A 263 16.03 -6.52 26.34
CA VAL A 263 14.99 -7.41 25.80
C VAL A 263 14.00 -7.90 26.87
N PRO A 264 14.42 -8.41 28.04
CA PRO A 264 13.48 -8.86 29.07
C PRO A 264 12.53 -7.73 29.54
N GLU A 265 13.06 -6.51 29.64
CA GLU A 265 12.30 -5.33 30.08
C GLU A 265 11.26 -4.93 29.03
N ILE A 266 11.65 -4.78 27.75
CA ILE A 266 10.70 -4.38 26.70
C ILE A 266 9.61 -5.44 26.48
N VAL A 267 9.93 -6.72 26.68
CA VAL A 267 8.94 -7.82 26.61
C VAL A 267 7.93 -7.67 27.74
N THR A 268 8.40 -7.41 28.96
CA THR A 268 7.53 -7.19 30.13
C THR A 268 6.62 -5.97 29.93
N TYR A 269 7.19 -4.83 29.54
CA TYR A 269 6.42 -3.62 29.25
C TYR A 269 5.37 -3.83 28.15
N ALA A 270 5.76 -4.46 27.03
CA ALA A 270 4.84 -4.73 25.94
C ALA A 270 3.75 -5.72 26.33
N MET A 271 3.99 -6.66 27.25
CA MET A 271 2.96 -7.56 27.77
C MET A 271 1.93 -6.84 28.63
N GLU A 272 2.40 -6.00 29.55
CA GLU A 272 1.57 -5.36 30.57
C GLU A 272 0.72 -4.21 30.02
N ARG A 273 1.04 -3.70 28.82
CA ARG A 273 0.25 -2.62 28.21
C ARG A 273 -1.23 -3.03 28.04
N PRO A 274 -2.17 -2.18 28.49
CA PRO A 274 -3.59 -2.35 28.22
C PRO A 274 -3.90 -2.40 26.71
N GLU A 275 -5.08 -2.91 26.36
CA GLU A 275 -5.59 -2.80 25.00
C GLU A 275 -6.20 -1.42 24.74
N ASP A 276 -5.82 -0.82 23.62
CA ASP A 276 -6.31 0.51 23.23
C ASP A 276 -7.65 0.46 22.47
N PHE A 277 -8.12 -0.72 22.06
CA PHE A 277 -9.35 -0.90 21.28
C PHE A 277 -10.41 -1.68 22.06
N SER A 278 -11.69 -1.37 21.87
CA SER A 278 -12.82 -2.01 22.58
C SER A 278 -13.07 -3.43 22.09
N ASP A 279 -13.26 -4.40 22.99
CA ASP A 279 -13.72 -5.74 22.62
C ASP A 279 -15.23 -5.70 22.34
N PHE A 280 -15.66 -6.16 21.17
CA PHE A 280 -17.07 -6.52 20.94
C PHE A 280 -17.42 -7.91 21.53
N SER A 281 -16.47 -8.55 22.24
CA SER A 281 -16.55 -9.98 22.58
C SER A 281 -16.68 -10.29 24.06
N LEU A 282 -16.97 -9.32 24.93
CA LEU A 282 -17.32 -9.61 26.32
C LEU A 282 -18.65 -8.94 26.66
N PRO A 283 -19.68 -9.69 27.11
CA PRO A 283 -20.84 -9.08 27.72
C PRO A 283 -20.40 -8.28 28.96
N PRO A 284 -21.13 -7.23 29.35
CA PRO A 284 -20.81 -6.48 30.55
C PRO A 284 -20.73 -7.45 31.73
N VAL A 285 -19.63 -7.37 32.49
CA VAL A 285 -19.52 -8.05 33.78
C VAL A 285 -20.75 -7.63 34.58
N PRO A 286 -21.58 -8.58 35.07
CA PRO A 286 -22.71 -8.23 35.91
C PRO A 286 -22.17 -7.44 37.09
N SER A 287 -22.67 -6.22 37.28
CA SER A 287 -22.49 -5.49 38.53
C SER A 287 -22.91 -6.41 39.66
N ASP A 288 -21.98 -6.71 40.56
CA ASP A 288 -22.25 -7.47 41.77
C ASP A 288 -23.25 -6.66 42.61
N GLN A 289 -24.54 -6.92 42.41
CA GLN A 289 -25.58 -6.58 43.37
C GLN A 289 -25.57 -7.69 44.40
N THR A 290 -24.70 -7.55 45.39
CA THR A 290 -24.86 -8.20 46.67
C THR A 290 -24.91 -7.12 47.74
N GLY A 291 -26.13 -6.56 47.88
CA GLY A 291 -26.59 -6.06 49.17
C GLY A 291 -26.69 -7.22 50.17
N PRO A 292 -26.75 -6.90 51.46
CA PRO A 292 -28.06 -6.67 52.08
C PRO A 292 -28.40 -5.19 52.30
#